data_AF-A0A3D5E0R0-F1
#
_entry.id   AF-A0A3D5E0R0-F1
#
_cell.length_a   1.000
_cell.length_b   1.000
_cell.length_c   1.000
_cell.angle_alpha   90.00
_cell.angle_beta   90.00
_cell.angle_gamma   90.00
#
_symmetry.space_group_name_H-M   'P 1'
#
loop_
_entity.id
_entity.type
_entity.pdbx_description
1 polymer ?
#
loop_
_entity_poly.entity_id
_entity_poly.type
_entity_poly.pdbx_seq_one_letter_code
_entity_poly.pdbx_strand_id
1 'polypeptide(L)'
;MGMLTTIRGMRATAAVAAASAGIAGSAAFGAVPALGAVPAQGAVPAQGIASQVRTAEQAQLKAMDITAAWKMSKGHGVTVGVLDTGIDAGVPDLAGSVTTGPDFAKGADPAGYRPPHLHGTFIASLIAGHGSGPGRAEGVIGVAPAAKVLSVRVLLDDQEPGFAVYNQNSAFDDAIGRGIRYAVSHGVTVINMSLGSPSESRSTRAAIGYAISHGVVVVAAAGNDGSAGSRFAPYSYPAAYTGVISVAALTSHATRASFSQRNSSVVIAAPGVGIVGAGPGGSYLQADGTSPASAFVAGVAALIRSRYPALPPALVEEALITSTRHRPQAGYDPGIGFGEVDAAAALRAAGALAATRPAAGMAAARFFGKGAHGPIQVVHRDETRIAAESGLAVAAGLGFLIALVWLGVLARRSVRDRRGGSSPVRASPAGQYGSVAGQYGSVAGQHGSAGGQYGSGGQYGSGGQYGSGGQYGSGGQYGAGGQYGAGGQYGAGGQYGGDDGQSGQPGMGL
;
A
#
# COMPACT_ATOMS: atom_id res chain seq x y z
N MET A 1 12.64 8.71 4.15
CA MET A 1 12.19 7.32 4.26
C MET A 1 10.76 7.33 4.80
N GLY A 2 9.83 6.67 4.11
CA GLY A 2 8.48 6.43 4.65
C GLY A 2 8.55 5.29 5.66
N MET A 3 8.02 5.52 6.86
CA MET A 3 7.92 4.52 7.93
C MET A 3 7.20 3.26 7.43
N LEU A 4 7.75 2.07 7.71
CA LEU A 4 7.00 0.83 7.54
C LEU A 4 5.94 0.76 8.64
N THR A 5 4.71 0.45 8.24
CA THR A 5 3.60 0.31 9.18
C THR A 5 3.20 -1.17 9.24
N THR A 6 3.19 -1.74 10.44
CA THR A 6 2.51 -3.00 10.75
C THR A 6 1.18 -2.68 11.47
N ILE A 7 0.20 -3.57 11.35
CA ILE A 7 -1.20 -3.29 11.70
C ILE A 7 -1.41 -3.09 13.20
N ARG A 8 -2.07 -1.99 13.57
CA ARG A 8 -2.75 -1.80 14.87
C ARG A 8 -3.90 -2.79 15.02
N GLY A 9 -3.90 -3.60 16.08
CA GLY A 9 -5.15 -4.20 16.61
C GLY A 9 -5.24 -5.72 16.73
N MET A 10 -4.14 -6.46 16.85
CA MET A 10 -4.23 -7.86 17.30
C MET A 10 -4.80 -7.91 18.72
N ARG A 11 -5.98 -8.51 18.89
CA ARG A 11 -6.56 -8.80 20.21
C ARG A 11 -6.52 -10.30 20.44
N ALA A 12 -6.01 -10.71 21.60
CA ALA A 12 -6.15 -12.09 22.05
C ALA A 12 -7.64 -12.39 22.29
N THR A 13 -8.16 -13.45 21.70
CA THR A 13 -9.52 -13.90 21.97
C THR A 13 -9.56 -14.62 23.33
N ALA A 14 -10.15 -13.99 24.34
CA ALA A 14 -10.71 -14.72 25.47
C ALA A 14 -12.10 -15.22 25.04
N ALA A 15 -12.29 -16.55 25.05
CA ALA A 15 -13.54 -17.31 24.85
C ALA A 15 -14.68 -16.60 24.09
N VAL A 16 -14.96 -17.06 22.86
CA VAL A 16 -16.13 -16.61 22.08
C VAL A 16 -17.40 -17.13 22.77
N ALA A 17 -18.05 -16.29 23.57
CA ALA A 17 -19.44 -16.51 23.95
C ALA A 17 -20.31 -16.22 22.72
N ALA A 18 -20.93 -17.25 22.15
CA ALA A 18 -21.91 -17.12 21.08
C ALA A 18 -23.10 -16.29 21.57
N ALA A 19 -23.19 -15.02 21.16
CA ALA A 19 -24.37 -14.19 21.40
C ALA A 19 -25.45 -14.54 20.37
N SER A 20 -26.38 -15.42 20.73
CA SER A 20 -27.65 -15.57 20.04
C SER A 20 -28.54 -14.37 20.32
N ALA A 21 -28.95 -13.67 19.26
CA ALA A 21 -29.87 -12.55 19.31
C ALA A 21 -31.23 -12.94 19.94
N GLY A 22 -31.62 -12.24 21.00
CA GLY A 22 -32.96 -12.28 21.58
C GLY A 22 -33.43 -10.86 21.85
N ILE A 23 -34.37 -10.37 21.04
CA ILE A 23 -35.05 -9.09 21.24
C ILE A 23 -36.10 -9.28 22.35
N ALA A 24 -36.00 -8.51 23.44
CA ALA A 24 -37.13 -8.15 24.30
C ALA A 24 -36.77 -6.90 25.13
N GLY A 25 -37.70 -5.95 25.17
CA GLY A 25 -37.44 -4.58 25.61
C GLY A 25 -37.63 -4.29 27.09
N SER A 26 -37.32 -3.01 27.37
CA SER A 26 -37.85 -2.14 28.42
C SER A 26 -37.36 -2.28 29.87
N ALA A 27 -36.82 -1.13 30.33
CA ALA A 27 -37.05 -0.48 31.61
C ALA A 27 -35.90 -0.45 32.65
N ALA A 28 -35.49 0.79 32.91
CA ALA A 28 -35.24 1.42 34.21
C ALA A 28 -33.93 1.16 34.97
N PHE A 29 -33.33 2.30 35.32
CA PHE A 29 -32.25 2.52 36.29
C PHE A 29 -32.53 1.89 37.66
N GLY A 30 -31.49 1.36 38.31
CA GLY A 30 -31.53 1.14 39.75
C GLY A 30 -30.37 0.31 40.32
N ALA A 31 -29.49 1.00 41.03
CA ALA A 31 -28.67 0.54 42.16
C ALA A 31 -27.56 -0.51 41.94
N VAL A 32 -26.34 -0.09 42.27
CA VAL A 32 -25.20 -0.92 42.63
C VAL A 32 -25.48 -1.58 44.00
N PRO A 33 -25.25 -2.89 44.15
CA PRO A 33 -24.61 -3.33 45.39
C PRO A 33 -23.50 -4.36 45.17
N ALA A 34 -22.45 -4.15 45.98
CA ALA A 34 -21.54 -5.13 46.57
C ALA A 34 -20.72 -6.07 45.66
N LEU A 35 -19.41 -5.89 45.73
CA LEU A 35 -18.36 -6.85 45.39
C LEU A 35 -18.60 -8.20 46.10
N GLY A 36 -19.33 -9.09 45.43
CA GLY A 36 -19.32 -10.53 45.72
C GLY A 36 -18.12 -11.17 45.01
N ALA A 37 -17.35 -11.95 45.75
CA ALA A 37 -16.23 -12.73 45.22
C ALA A 37 -16.69 -13.56 44.00
N VAL A 38 -16.08 -13.32 42.84
CA VAL A 38 -16.27 -14.16 41.66
C VAL A 38 -15.65 -15.52 41.98
N PRO A 39 -16.40 -16.64 41.91
CA PRO A 39 -15.82 -17.95 42.10
C PRO A 39 -14.75 -18.17 41.04
N ALA A 40 -13.63 -18.78 41.44
CA ALA A 40 -12.56 -19.19 40.54
C ALA A 40 -13.19 -19.96 39.36
N GLN A 41 -13.24 -19.33 38.19
CA GLN A 41 -13.66 -19.99 36.96
C GLN A 41 -12.63 -21.07 36.68
N GLY A 42 -13.07 -22.32 36.81
CA GLY A 42 -12.25 -23.49 36.52
C GLY A 42 -11.66 -23.37 35.12
N ALA A 43 -10.41 -23.78 34.99
CA ALA A 43 -9.69 -23.78 33.72
C ALA A 43 -10.51 -24.52 32.66
N VAL A 44 -11.00 -23.78 31.65
CA VAL A 44 -11.55 -24.38 30.44
C VAL A 44 -10.38 -25.06 29.73
N PRO A 45 -10.41 -26.37 29.47
CA PRO A 45 -9.30 -27.05 28.80
C PRO A 45 -9.07 -26.45 27.42
N ALA A 46 -7.81 -26.28 27.02
CA ALA A 46 -7.40 -25.69 25.73
C ALA A 46 -8.06 -26.35 24.50
N GLN A 47 -8.51 -27.62 24.63
CA GLN A 47 -9.30 -28.34 23.62
C GLN A 47 -10.65 -27.66 23.27
N GLY A 48 -11.26 -26.96 24.23
CA GLY A 48 -12.50 -26.21 24.00
C GLY A 48 -12.30 -24.95 23.16
N ILE A 49 -11.14 -24.31 23.25
CA ILE A 49 -10.84 -23.08 22.50
C ILE A 49 -10.44 -23.42 21.06
N ALA A 50 -9.60 -24.44 20.86
CA ALA A 50 -9.14 -24.83 19.53
C ALA A 50 -10.29 -25.36 18.65
N SER A 51 -11.29 -26.03 19.23
CA SER A 51 -12.53 -26.43 18.53
C SER A 51 -13.45 -25.24 18.20
N GLN A 52 -13.53 -24.24 19.08
CA GLN A 52 -14.25 -22.98 18.79
C GLN A 52 -13.59 -22.20 17.65
N VAL A 53 -12.25 -22.15 17.61
CA VAL A 53 -11.49 -21.53 16.53
C VAL A 53 -11.81 -22.17 15.19
N ARG A 54 -11.78 -23.50 15.14
CA ARG A 54 -12.15 -24.26 13.94
C ARG A 54 -13.57 -23.94 13.46
N THR A 55 -14.49 -23.70 14.37
CA THR A 55 -15.87 -23.31 14.05
C THR A 55 -15.93 -21.87 13.51
N ALA A 56 -15.17 -20.96 14.11
CA ALA A 56 -15.11 -19.56 13.71
C ALA A 56 -14.53 -19.35 12.29
N GLU A 57 -13.61 -20.22 11.85
CA GLU A 57 -12.98 -20.12 10.52
C GLU A 57 -13.92 -20.51 9.35
N GLN A 58 -15.00 -21.26 9.63
CA GLN A 58 -15.81 -21.90 8.59
C GLN A 58 -16.46 -20.89 7.64
N ALA A 59 -16.78 -19.69 8.15
CA ALA A 59 -17.35 -18.62 7.34
C ALA A 59 -16.37 -18.16 6.26
N GLN A 60 -15.09 -17.95 6.60
CA GLN A 60 -14.08 -17.49 5.63
C GLN A 60 -13.70 -18.60 4.65
N LEU A 61 -13.57 -19.86 5.12
CA LEU A 61 -13.32 -21.00 4.22
C LEU A 61 -14.43 -21.19 3.20
N LYS A 62 -15.69 -20.99 3.60
CA LYS A 62 -16.84 -21.05 2.71
C LYS A 62 -16.91 -19.87 1.76
N ALA A 63 -16.56 -18.66 2.20
CA ALA A 63 -16.57 -17.45 1.36
C ALA A 63 -15.68 -17.61 0.12
N MET A 64 -14.51 -18.25 0.29
CA MET A 64 -13.54 -18.45 -0.79
C MET A 64 -13.59 -19.84 -1.46
N ASP A 65 -14.61 -20.66 -1.16
CA ASP A 65 -14.76 -22.04 -1.66
C ASP A 65 -13.53 -22.96 -1.44
N ILE A 66 -12.88 -22.81 -0.27
CA ILE A 66 -11.63 -23.52 0.06
C ILE A 66 -11.86 -25.04 0.19
N THR A 67 -12.99 -25.46 0.76
CA THR A 67 -13.28 -26.89 0.97
C THR A 67 -13.50 -27.64 -0.34
N ALA A 68 -14.04 -26.98 -1.38
CA ALA A 68 -14.09 -27.53 -2.73
C ALA A 68 -12.69 -27.56 -3.37
N ALA A 69 -11.89 -26.51 -3.17
CA ALA A 69 -10.51 -26.45 -3.65
C ALA A 69 -9.65 -27.61 -3.13
N TRP A 70 -9.82 -28.02 -1.86
CA TRP A 70 -9.11 -29.14 -1.25
C TRP A 70 -9.37 -30.51 -1.87
N LYS A 71 -10.45 -30.66 -2.64
CA LYS A 71 -10.69 -31.86 -3.45
C LYS A 71 -9.73 -31.96 -4.64
N MET A 72 -9.11 -30.85 -5.04
CA MET A 72 -8.20 -30.74 -6.18
C MET A 72 -6.74 -30.58 -5.75
N SER A 73 -6.48 -29.79 -4.69
CA SER A 73 -5.13 -29.51 -4.18
C SER A 73 -5.19 -29.08 -2.72
N LYS A 74 -4.18 -29.49 -1.93
CA LYS A 74 -3.97 -29.02 -0.55
C LYS A 74 -2.64 -28.26 -0.36
N GLY A 75 -1.88 -28.02 -1.43
CA GLY A 75 -0.61 -27.30 -1.37
C GLY A 75 0.64 -28.18 -1.21
N HIS A 76 0.56 -29.50 -1.42
CA HIS A 76 1.71 -30.39 -1.31
C HIS A 76 2.88 -29.96 -2.22
N GLY A 77 4.11 -30.03 -1.68
CA GLY A 77 5.33 -29.72 -2.43
C GLY A 77 5.57 -28.23 -2.68
N VAL A 78 4.73 -27.35 -2.14
CA VAL A 78 4.93 -25.89 -2.23
C VAL A 78 5.47 -25.36 -0.91
N THR A 79 6.52 -24.55 -1.01
CA THR A 79 6.99 -23.69 0.09
C THR A 79 6.57 -22.25 -0.18
N VAL A 80 5.88 -21.65 0.78
CA VAL A 80 5.52 -20.23 0.78
C VAL A 80 6.51 -19.45 1.64
N GLY A 81 7.17 -18.45 1.06
CA GLY A 81 8.00 -17.50 1.80
C GLY A 81 7.11 -16.47 2.49
N VAL A 82 7.10 -16.45 3.81
CA VAL A 82 6.39 -15.43 4.60
C VAL A 82 7.42 -14.42 5.08
N LEU A 83 7.45 -13.28 4.40
CA LEU A 83 8.32 -12.14 4.70
C LEU A 83 7.56 -11.20 5.63
N ASP A 84 7.80 -11.35 6.93
CA ASP A 84 7.02 -10.70 7.98
C ASP A 84 7.90 -10.38 9.22
N THR A 85 7.29 -10.28 10.38
CA THR A 85 7.90 -10.16 11.72
C THR A 85 8.49 -11.49 12.23
N GLY A 86 8.50 -12.55 11.42
CA GLY A 86 8.92 -13.89 11.85
C GLY A 86 7.76 -14.73 12.40
N ILE A 87 8.04 -16.02 12.62
CA ILE A 87 7.03 -17.04 12.94
C ILE A 87 7.48 -17.83 14.17
N ASP A 88 6.58 -18.02 15.13
CA ASP A 88 6.74 -19.05 16.16
C ASP A 88 6.45 -20.43 15.56
N ALA A 89 7.52 -21.12 15.14
CA ALA A 89 7.44 -22.44 14.52
C ALA A 89 6.94 -23.55 15.47
N GLY A 90 6.90 -23.28 16.78
CA GLY A 90 6.49 -24.24 17.80
C GLY A 90 4.98 -24.35 18.00
N VAL A 91 4.18 -23.44 17.42
CA VAL A 91 2.73 -23.44 17.63
C VAL A 91 2.09 -24.71 17.05
N PRO A 92 1.12 -25.35 17.74
CA PRO A 92 0.59 -26.66 17.35
C PRO A 92 0.08 -26.75 15.91
N ASP A 93 -0.53 -25.68 15.41
CA ASP A 93 -1.13 -25.59 14.08
C ASP A 93 -0.11 -25.48 12.95
N LEU A 94 1.16 -25.16 13.26
CA LEU A 94 2.25 -24.99 12.29
C LEU A 94 3.44 -25.90 12.56
N ALA A 95 3.48 -26.58 13.72
CA ALA A 95 4.56 -27.44 14.14
C ALA A 95 4.94 -28.45 13.04
N GLY A 96 6.22 -28.46 12.65
CA GLY A 96 6.76 -29.32 11.58
C GLY A 96 6.52 -28.83 10.15
N SER A 97 5.90 -27.66 9.95
CA SER A 97 5.65 -27.07 8.63
C SER A 97 6.39 -25.76 8.37
N VAL A 98 7.12 -25.23 9.36
CA VAL A 98 7.88 -23.98 9.25
C VAL A 98 9.38 -24.27 9.26
N THR A 99 10.09 -23.70 8.27
CA THR A 99 11.55 -23.55 8.28
C THR A 99 11.88 -22.11 8.61
N THR A 100 12.73 -21.88 9.62
CA THR A 100 13.14 -20.53 10.02
C THR A 100 14.35 -20.09 9.22
N GLY A 101 14.18 -19.04 8.43
CA GLY A 101 15.25 -18.36 7.70
C GLY A 101 15.91 -17.24 8.52
N PRO A 102 16.75 -16.40 7.88
CA PRO A 102 17.47 -15.32 8.54
C PRO A 102 16.52 -14.21 9.02
N ASP A 103 16.99 -13.50 10.05
CA ASP A 103 16.43 -12.25 10.51
C ASP A 103 17.23 -11.09 9.92
N PHE A 104 16.63 -10.39 8.95
CA PHE A 104 17.20 -9.20 8.32
C PHE A 104 16.94 -7.91 9.09
N ALA A 105 16.15 -7.97 10.18
CA ALA A 105 15.99 -6.90 11.17
C ALA A 105 16.90 -7.10 12.40
N LYS A 106 17.75 -8.15 12.40
CA LYS A 106 18.67 -8.46 13.49
C LYS A 106 19.54 -7.26 13.86
N GLY A 107 19.59 -6.95 15.16
CA GLY A 107 20.36 -5.85 15.72
C GLY A 107 19.56 -4.55 15.91
N ALA A 108 18.30 -4.50 15.45
CA ALA A 108 17.40 -3.41 15.80
C ALA A 108 16.86 -3.56 17.24
N ASP A 109 16.46 -4.77 17.63
CA ASP A 109 16.04 -5.07 19.00
C ASP A 109 17.23 -5.33 19.94
N PRO A 110 17.06 -5.12 21.26
CA PRO A 110 18.03 -5.54 22.27
C PRO A 110 18.36 -7.03 22.17
N ALA A 111 19.62 -7.39 22.45
CA ALA A 111 20.06 -8.77 22.45
C ALA A 111 19.22 -9.64 23.41
N GLY A 112 18.71 -10.77 22.91
CA GLY A 112 17.89 -11.70 23.68
C GLY A 112 16.40 -11.32 23.79
N TYR A 113 15.97 -10.20 23.21
CA TYR A 113 14.56 -9.85 23.13
C TYR A 113 13.79 -10.90 22.32
N ARG A 114 12.65 -11.35 22.86
CA ARG A 114 11.76 -12.32 22.20
C ARG A 114 10.43 -11.61 21.93
N PRO A 115 10.08 -11.35 20.66
CA PRO A 115 8.88 -10.59 20.34
C PRO A 115 7.63 -11.39 20.75
N PRO A 116 6.69 -10.81 21.53
CA PRO A 116 5.53 -11.55 22.02
C PRO A 116 4.41 -11.72 20.99
N HIS A 117 4.34 -10.85 19.96
CA HIS A 117 3.21 -10.82 19.02
C HIS A 117 3.47 -11.60 17.73
N LEU A 118 4.69 -11.52 17.17
CA LEU A 118 5.11 -12.12 15.88
C LEU A 118 3.93 -12.28 14.91
N HIS A 119 3.48 -11.16 14.34
CA HIS A 119 2.40 -11.10 13.34
C HIS A 119 2.51 -12.17 12.24
N GLY A 120 3.74 -12.56 11.85
CA GLY A 120 3.98 -13.61 10.87
C GLY A 120 3.43 -14.98 11.26
N THR A 121 3.33 -15.30 12.55
CA THR A 121 2.71 -16.55 13.06
C THR A 121 1.23 -16.62 12.66
N PHE A 122 0.51 -15.52 12.84
CA PHE A 122 -0.88 -15.39 12.44
C PHE A 122 -1.02 -15.56 10.93
N ILE A 123 -0.20 -14.86 10.15
CA ILE A 123 -0.21 -14.95 8.68
C ILE A 123 0.11 -16.35 8.18
N ALA A 124 1.13 -17.00 8.73
CA ALA A 124 1.51 -18.36 8.36
C ALA A 124 0.41 -19.38 8.66
N SER A 125 -0.33 -19.20 9.77
CA SER A 125 -1.45 -20.08 10.12
C SER A 125 -2.59 -20.01 9.09
N LEU A 126 -2.87 -18.83 8.54
CA LEU A 126 -3.90 -18.65 7.51
C LEU A 126 -3.47 -19.23 6.15
N ILE A 127 -2.16 -19.28 5.88
CA ILE A 127 -1.61 -19.86 4.66
C ILE A 127 -1.56 -21.39 4.77
N ALA A 128 -0.89 -21.92 5.80
CA ALA A 128 -0.47 -23.32 5.87
C ALA A 128 -0.71 -23.97 7.25
N GLY A 129 -1.59 -23.38 8.07
CA GLY A 129 -2.08 -24.05 9.28
C GLY A 129 -2.62 -25.42 8.91
N HIS A 130 -2.12 -26.47 9.57
CA HIS A 130 -2.57 -27.83 9.29
C HIS A 130 -3.52 -28.35 10.36
N GLY A 131 -3.96 -27.48 11.29
CA GLY A 131 -4.75 -27.83 12.45
C GLY A 131 -3.93 -28.52 13.54
N SER A 132 -4.57 -28.71 14.68
CA SER A 132 -4.01 -29.37 15.86
C SER A 132 -5.00 -30.39 16.43
N GLY A 133 -4.63 -30.99 17.57
CA GLY A 133 -5.44 -32.02 18.21
C GLY A 133 -5.52 -33.34 17.43
N PRO A 134 -6.32 -34.30 17.91
CA PRO A 134 -6.52 -35.59 17.27
C PRO A 134 -7.03 -35.43 15.84
N GLY A 135 -6.35 -36.06 14.89
CA GLY A 135 -6.74 -36.01 13.47
C GLY A 135 -6.69 -34.62 12.85
N ARG A 136 -6.00 -33.64 13.47
CA ARG A 136 -5.91 -32.24 12.99
C ARG A 136 -7.26 -31.52 12.92
N ALA A 137 -8.23 -31.97 13.72
CA ALA A 137 -9.60 -31.46 13.72
C ALA A 137 -9.79 -30.18 14.54
N GLU A 138 -8.78 -29.76 15.30
CA GLU A 138 -8.80 -28.57 16.14
C GLU A 138 -7.91 -27.47 15.55
N GLY A 139 -7.96 -26.28 16.15
CA GLY A 139 -7.13 -25.14 15.77
C GLY A 139 -7.44 -24.60 14.38
N VAL A 140 -6.52 -23.80 13.86
CA VAL A 140 -6.61 -23.13 12.56
C VAL A 140 -6.17 -24.08 11.45
N ILE A 141 -6.98 -24.16 10.39
CA ILE A 141 -6.51 -24.67 9.11
C ILE A 141 -6.34 -23.51 8.12
N GLY A 142 -5.16 -23.46 7.52
CA GLY A 142 -4.87 -22.52 6.45
C GLY A 142 -5.45 -22.99 5.13
N VAL A 143 -5.39 -22.12 4.13
CA VAL A 143 -5.89 -22.39 2.78
C VAL A 143 -5.12 -23.52 2.09
N ALA A 144 -3.81 -23.64 2.34
CA ALA A 144 -2.93 -24.66 1.78
C ALA A 144 -2.29 -25.50 2.92
N PRO A 145 -3.08 -26.35 3.62
CA PRO A 145 -2.64 -27.01 4.84
C PRO A 145 -1.52 -28.05 4.65
N ALA A 146 -1.23 -28.44 3.41
CA ALA A 146 -0.11 -29.33 3.09
C ALA A 146 1.13 -28.60 2.55
N ALA A 147 1.09 -27.28 2.43
CA ALA A 147 2.24 -26.47 2.09
C ALA A 147 3.22 -26.36 3.27
N LYS A 148 4.46 -25.98 2.96
CA LYS A 148 5.48 -25.59 3.94
C LYS A 148 5.65 -24.07 3.92
N VAL A 149 6.19 -23.53 5.00
CA VAL A 149 6.44 -22.09 5.15
C VAL A 149 7.92 -21.85 5.41
N LEU A 150 8.52 -20.91 4.68
CA LEU A 150 9.82 -20.34 4.99
C LEU A 150 9.60 -19.00 5.69
N SER A 151 9.90 -18.92 6.99
CA SER A 151 9.84 -17.69 7.77
C SER A 151 11.05 -16.82 7.48
N VAL A 152 10.87 -15.62 6.95
CA VAL A 152 11.95 -14.65 6.77
C VAL A 152 11.57 -13.36 7.48
N ARG A 153 12.30 -13.01 8.54
CA ARG A 153 12.00 -11.79 9.31
C ARG A 153 12.62 -10.60 8.62
N VAL A 154 11.78 -9.68 8.15
CA VAL A 154 12.19 -8.50 7.36
C VAL A 154 11.63 -7.19 7.89
N LEU A 155 10.90 -7.22 9.01
CA LEU A 155 10.44 -6.04 9.72
C LEU A 155 10.20 -6.37 11.19
N LEU A 156 9.95 -5.32 11.97
CA LEU A 156 9.54 -5.39 13.36
C LEU A 156 8.05 -5.04 13.50
N ASP A 157 7.39 -5.63 14.49
CA ASP A 157 6.09 -5.18 14.99
C ASP A 157 6.24 -3.80 15.66
N ASP A 158 5.18 -2.99 15.66
CA ASP A 158 5.25 -1.60 16.11
C ASP A 158 5.45 -1.46 17.64
N GLN A 159 5.19 -2.53 18.38
CA GLN A 159 5.43 -2.63 19.82
C GLN A 159 6.84 -3.11 20.18
N GLU A 160 7.66 -3.48 19.20
CA GLU A 160 9.02 -3.93 19.46
C GLU A 160 9.93 -2.73 19.79
N PRO A 161 10.83 -2.84 20.79
CA PRO A 161 11.67 -1.73 21.23
C PRO A 161 12.59 -1.22 20.11
N GLY A 162 13.00 -2.10 19.19
CA GLY A 162 13.82 -1.75 18.03
C GLY A 162 13.05 -1.08 16.90
N PHE A 163 11.72 -0.95 16.95
CA PHE A 163 10.91 -0.51 15.82
C PHE A 163 11.31 0.87 15.28
N ALA A 164 11.56 1.83 16.18
CA ALA A 164 12.04 3.15 15.78
C ALA A 164 13.45 3.10 15.15
N VAL A 165 14.35 2.30 15.72
CA VAL A 165 15.71 2.10 15.20
C VAL A 165 15.67 1.47 13.82
N TYR A 166 14.88 0.42 13.65
CA TYR A 166 14.68 -0.27 12.39
C TYR A 166 14.23 0.69 11.28
N ASN A 167 13.24 1.53 11.57
CA ASN A 167 12.64 2.44 10.59
C ASN A 167 13.49 3.70 10.28
N GLN A 168 14.47 4.02 11.12
CA GLN A 168 15.29 5.23 10.97
C GLN A 168 16.73 4.94 10.54
N ASN A 169 17.17 3.68 10.61
CA ASN A 169 18.54 3.29 10.31
C ASN A 169 18.67 2.66 8.92
N SER A 170 19.45 3.31 8.06
CA SER A 170 19.73 2.87 6.68
C SER A 170 20.31 1.46 6.55
N ALA A 171 20.86 0.88 7.63
CA ALA A 171 21.33 -0.51 7.64
C ALA A 171 20.21 -1.54 7.34
N PHE A 172 18.94 -1.15 7.52
CA PHE A 172 17.78 -2.00 7.30
C PHE A 172 17.01 -1.70 6.00
N ASP A 173 17.45 -0.73 5.20
CA ASP A 173 16.72 -0.28 3.99
C ASP A 173 16.49 -1.40 2.96
N ASP A 174 17.41 -2.37 2.87
CA ASP A 174 17.29 -3.52 1.97
C ASP A 174 16.87 -4.82 2.69
N ALA A 175 16.31 -4.75 3.91
CA ALA A 175 15.88 -5.96 4.62
C ALA A 175 14.85 -6.78 3.81
N ILE A 176 13.85 -6.10 3.22
CA ILE A 176 12.84 -6.74 2.37
C ILE A 176 13.47 -7.32 1.11
N GLY A 177 14.32 -6.55 0.41
CA GLY A 177 14.95 -6.99 -0.83
C GLY A 177 15.88 -8.19 -0.63
N ARG A 178 16.68 -8.20 0.45
CA ARG A 178 17.47 -9.37 0.86
C ARG A 178 16.59 -10.56 1.23
N GLY A 179 15.49 -10.33 1.93
CA GLY A 179 14.51 -11.37 2.27
C GLY A 179 13.91 -12.04 1.04
N ILE A 180 13.53 -11.25 0.03
CA ILE A 180 12.97 -11.77 -1.22
C ILE A 180 14.01 -12.64 -1.94
N ARG A 181 15.24 -12.15 -2.11
CA ARG A 181 16.32 -12.91 -2.77
C ARG A 181 16.64 -14.20 -2.02
N TYR A 182 16.70 -14.14 -0.69
CA TYR A 182 16.92 -15.32 0.14
C TYR A 182 15.82 -16.36 -0.09
N ALA A 183 14.55 -15.96 0.00
CA ALA A 183 13.42 -16.86 -0.18
C ALA A 183 13.46 -17.54 -1.56
N VAL A 184 13.68 -16.76 -2.64
CA VAL A 184 13.81 -17.29 -4.01
C VAL A 184 14.95 -18.31 -4.11
N SER A 185 16.13 -18.01 -3.54
CA SER A 185 17.27 -18.95 -3.55
C SER A 185 17.04 -20.24 -2.76
N HIS A 186 16.01 -20.27 -1.89
CA HIS A 186 15.61 -21.44 -1.11
C HIS A 186 14.36 -22.14 -1.68
N GLY A 187 14.06 -21.91 -2.97
CA GLY A 187 13.06 -22.67 -3.71
C GLY A 187 11.61 -22.35 -3.34
N VAL A 188 11.34 -21.19 -2.72
CA VAL A 188 9.94 -20.75 -2.56
C VAL A 188 9.33 -20.49 -3.93
N THR A 189 8.05 -20.81 -4.09
CA THR A 189 7.32 -20.55 -5.35
C THR A 189 6.20 -19.53 -5.18
N VAL A 190 5.90 -19.16 -3.94
CA VAL A 190 4.99 -18.08 -3.56
C VAL A 190 5.64 -17.27 -2.45
N ILE A 191 5.55 -15.95 -2.51
CA ILE A 191 5.96 -15.04 -1.44
C ILE A 191 4.73 -14.26 -0.97
N ASN A 192 4.50 -14.21 0.33
CA ASN A 192 3.54 -13.33 0.98
C ASN A 192 4.27 -12.22 1.75
N MET A 193 3.84 -10.98 1.55
CA MET A 193 4.33 -9.79 2.26
C MET A 193 3.16 -9.02 2.84
N SER A 194 2.95 -9.15 4.15
CA SER A 194 1.89 -8.46 4.88
C SER A 194 2.41 -7.19 5.56
N LEU A 195 3.08 -6.36 4.74
CA LEU A 195 3.80 -5.14 5.14
C LEU A 195 3.57 -4.04 4.09
N GLY A 196 3.81 -2.79 4.47
CA GLY A 196 3.66 -1.67 3.57
C GLY A 196 4.43 -0.42 3.99
N SER A 197 4.84 0.36 2.99
CA SER A 197 5.35 1.73 3.15
C SER A 197 4.77 2.63 2.06
N PRO A 198 4.51 3.92 2.33
CA PRO A 198 4.09 4.87 1.29
C PRO A 198 5.21 5.22 0.30
N SER A 199 6.45 4.80 0.58
CA SER A 199 7.63 5.13 -0.24
C SER A 199 8.12 3.93 -1.04
N GLU A 200 8.50 4.18 -2.29
CA GLU A 200 9.20 3.19 -3.10
C GLU A 200 10.64 2.97 -2.62
N SER A 201 11.11 1.73 -2.78
CA SER A 201 12.50 1.31 -2.62
C SER A 201 12.97 0.68 -3.92
N ARG A 202 14.04 1.23 -4.50
CA ARG A 202 14.66 0.69 -5.72
C ARG A 202 15.15 -0.75 -5.52
N SER A 203 15.69 -1.06 -4.35
CA SER A 203 16.24 -2.38 -4.06
C SER A 203 15.12 -3.43 -3.90
N THR A 204 14.01 -3.07 -3.23
CA THR A 204 12.82 -3.91 -3.15
C THR A 204 12.22 -4.13 -4.54
N ARG A 205 12.04 -3.08 -5.35
CA ARG A 205 11.53 -3.21 -6.72
C ARG A 205 12.38 -4.16 -7.57
N ALA A 206 13.71 -4.05 -7.50
CA ALA A 206 14.62 -4.95 -8.19
C ALA A 206 14.50 -6.40 -7.69
N ALA A 207 14.34 -6.60 -6.38
CA ALA A 207 14.13 -7.93 -5.81
C ALA A 207 12.78 -8.55 -6.22
N ILE A 208 11.71 -7.76 -6.34
CA ILE A 208 10.42 -8.19 -6.89
C ILE A 208 10.58 -8.65 -8.34
N GLY A 209 11.24 -7.84 -9.18
CA GLY A 209 11.53 -8.22 -10.56
C GLY A 209 12.35 -9.52 -10.65
N TYR A 210 13.32 -9.69 -9.74
CA TYR A 210 14.09 -10.93 -9.60
C TYR A 210 13.21 -12.13 -9.20
N ALA A 211 12.32 -11.99 -8.23
CA ALA A 211 11.43 -13.09 -7.84
C ALA A 211 10.51 -13.52 -8.99
N ILE A 212 9.88 -12.56 -9.67
CA ILE A 212 8.99 -12.83 -10.80
C ILE A 212 9.74 -13.49 -11.96
N SER A 213 10.97 -13.05 -12.26
CA SER A 213 11.78 -13.66 -13.33
C SER A 213 12.22 -15.10 -13.02
N HIS A 214 12.20 -15.49 -11.74
CA HIS A 214 12.44 -16.86 -11.28
C HIS A 214 11.15 -17.66 -11.11
N GLY A 215 10.02 -17.17 -11.63
CA GLY A 215 8.75 -17.88 -11.62
C GLY A 215 8.06 -17.90 -10.25
N VAL A 216 8.39 -16.98 -9.34
CA VAL A 216 7.76 -16.84 -8.03
C VAL A 216 6.55 -15.92 -8.10
N VAL A 217 5.42 -16.38 -7.56
CA VAL A 217 4.21 -15.57 -7.38
C VAL A 217 4.40 -14.68 -6.17
N VAL A 218 4.20 -13.37 -6.32
CA VAL A 218 4.39 -12.41 -5.23
C VAL A 218 3.07 -11.78 -4.85
N VAL A 219 2.67 -11.92 -3.58
CA VAL A 219 1.41 -11.42 -3.02
C VAL A 219 1.70 -10.44 -1.91
N ALA A 220 1.00 -9.31 -1.88
CA ALA A 220 1.17 -8.32 -0.82
C ALA A 220 -0.14 -7.66 -0.38
N ALA A 221 -0.19 -7.25 0.88
CA ALA A 221 -1.31 -6.54 1.46
C ALA A 221 -1.46 -5.12 0.89
N ALA A 222 -2.67 -4.75 0.45
CA ALA A 222 -2.91 -3.45 -0.17
C ALA A 222 -2.71 -2.26 0.78
N GLY A 223 -2.72 -2.46 2.10
CA GLY A 223 -2.56 -1.42 3.14
C GLY A 223 -3.87 -1.08 3.86
N ASN A 224 -3.76 -0.43 5.04
CA ASN A 224 -4.89 -0.21 5.95
C ASN A 224 -5.21 1.27 6.25
N ASP A 225 -4.69 2.20 5.45
CA ASP A 225 -4.91 3.65 5.62
C ASP A 225 -6.08 4.19 4.77
N GLY A 226 -7.03 3.33 4.39
CA GLY A 226 -8.19 3.67 3.55
C GLY A 226 -9.18 4.65 4.18
N SER A 227 -9.15 4.83 5.51
CA SER A 227 -10.01 5.76 6.24
C SER A 227 -9.46 7.19 6.30
N ALA A 228 -8.26 7.46 5.78
CA ALA A 228 -7.58 8.76 5.84
C ALA A 228 -8.23 9.89 5.00
N GLY A 229 -9.51 9.77 4.63
CA GLY A 229 -10.33 10.84 4.07
C GLY A 229 -10.15 11.12 2.57
N SER A 230 -9.17 10.52 1.90
CA SER A 230 -8.98 10.69 0.46
C SER A 230 -9.87 9.74 -0.35
N ARG A 231 -10.36 10.22 -1.52
CA ARG A 231 -11.05 9.33 -2.47
C ARG A 231 -10.12 8.20 -2.97
N PHE A 232 -8.81 8.40 -2.94
CA PHE A 232 -7.78 7.41 -3.24
C PHE A 232 -6.71 7.42 -2.15
N ALA A 233 -6.49 6.29 -1.49
CA ALA A 233 -5.41 6.14 -0.51
C ALA A 233 -4.05 6.16 -1.22
N PRO A 234 -2.97 6.60 -0.56
CA PRO A 234 -1.63 6.50 -1.14
C PRO A 234 -1.31 5.04 -1.51
N TYR A 235 -0.44 4.86 -2.50
CA TYR A 235 0.07 3.54 -2.83
C TYR A 235 0.85 2.96 -1.63
N SER A 236 0.69 1.66 -1.38
CA SER A 236 1.51 0.92 -0.42
C SER A 236 2.48 0.05 -1.19
N TYR A 237 3.77 0.16 -0.89
CA TYR A 237 4.82 -0.68 -1.47
C TYR A 237 5.22 -1.76 -0.46
N PRO A 238 5.36 -3.03 -0.89
CA PRO A 238 5.53 -3.49 -2.27
C PRO A 238 4.25 -3.77 -3.07
N ALA A 239 3.06 -3.68 -2.48
CA ALA A 239 1.80 -4.04 -3.15
C ALA A 239 1.54 -3.27 -4.46
N ALA A 240 2.03 -2.03 -4.56
CA ALA A 240 1.89 -1.21 -5.75
C ALA A 240 2.94 -1.45 -6.85
N TYR A 241 3.89 -2.37 -6.65
CA TYR A 241 4.82 -2.74 -7.73
C TYR A 241 4.13 -3.61 -8.78
N THR A 242 4.47 -3.39 -10.06
CA THR A 242 4.00 -4.22 -11.17
C THR A 242 4.37 -5.69 -10.97
N GLY A 243 3.40 -6.58 -11.22
CA GLY A 243 3.54 -8.03 -11.06
C GLY A 243 3.41 -8.54 -9.62
N VAL A 244 3.12 -7.65 -8.66
CA VAL A 244 2.68 -8.04 -7.32
C VAL A 244 1.16 -8.11 -7.28
N ILE A 245 0.64 -9.21 -6.76
CA ILE A 245 -0.80 -9.38 -6.53
C ILE A 245 -1.16 -8.61 -5.26
N SER A 246 -1.63 -7.37 -5.43
CA SER A 246 -2.10 -6.50 -4.35
C SER A 246 -3.49 -6.92 -3.86
N VAL A 247 -3.62 -7.19 -2.56
CA VAL A 247 -4.84 -7.77 -1.99
C VAL A 247 -5.55 -6.82 -1.03
N ALA A 248 -6.79 -6.46 -1.36
CA ALA A 248 -7.68 -5.68 -0.50
C ALA A 248 -8.46 -6.56 0.49
N ALA A 249 -8.95 -5.94 1.57
CA ALA A 249 -9.72 -6.60 2.62
C ALA A 249 -11.22 -6.39 2.44
N LEU A 250 -11.98 -7.48 2.58
CA LEU A 250 -13.44 -7.48 2.60
C LEU A 250 -13.98 -7.72 4.01
N THR A 251 -15.17 -7.16 4.25
CA THR A 251 -16.03 -7.55 5.37
C THR A 251 -16.70 -8.90 5.08
N SER A 252 -17.39 -9.46 6.08
CA SER A 252 -18.20 -10.68 5.92
C SER A 252 -19.36 -10.54 4.90
N HIS A 253 -19.69 -9.31 4.47
CA HIS A 253 -20.73 -9.02 3.48
C HIS A 253 -20.16 -8.82 2.07
N ALA A 254 -18.92 -9.24 1.82
CA ALA A 254 -18.20 -9.06 0.54
C ALA A 254 -18.11 -7.59 0.08
N THR A 255 -18.11 -6.65 1.03
CA THR A 255 -17.88 -5.22 0.78
C THR A 255 -16.49 -4.83 1.24
N ARG A 256 -15.88 -3.82 0.60
CA ARG A 256 -14.57 -3.30 1.00
C ARG A 256 -14.59 -2.90 2.48
N ALA A 257 -13.63 -3.40 3.26
CA ALA A 257 -13.41 -2.93 4.62
C ALA A 257 -13.01 -1.45 4.63
N SER A 258 -13.51 -0.66 5.58
CA SER A 258 -13.31 0.80 5.59
C SER A 258 -11.83 1.21 5.66
N PHE A 259 -11.01 0.43 6.36
CA PHE A 259 -9.56 0.64 6.44
C PHE A 259 -8.82 0.20 5.17
N SER A 260 -9.38 -0.68 4.34
CA SER A 260 -8.65 -1.20 3.17
C SER A 260 -8.34 -0.07 2.20
N GLN A 261 -7.06 0.09 1.84
CA GLN A 261 -6.67 1.10 0.86
C GLN A 261 -7.37 0.88 -0.47
N ARG A 262 -7.72 2.01 -1.12
CA ARG A 262 -8.38 2.06 -2.42
C ARG A 262 -7.50 2.85 -3.39
N ASN A 263 -6.90 2.17 -4.36
CA ASN A 263 -6.06 2.74 -5.41
C ASN A 263 -5.96 1.79 -6.61
N SER A 264 -5.39 2.24 -7.73
CA SER A 264 -5.35 1.46 -8.97
C SER A 264 -4.43 0.23 -8.95
N SER A 265 -3.67 0.03 -7.87
CA SER A 265 -2.81 -1.15 -7.74
C SER A 265 -3.52 -2.38 -7.19
N VAL A 266 -4.71 -2.23 -6.58
CA VAL A 266 -5.48 -3.35 -6.03
C VAL A 266 -5.86 -4.30 -7.15
N VAL A 267 -5.48 -5.58 -7.02
CA VAL A 267 -5.73 -6.62 -8.03
C VAL A 267 -6.98 -7.43 -7.67
N ILE A 268 -7.07 -7.89 -6.43
CA ILE A 268 -8.13 -8.77 -5.96
C ILE A 268 -8.43 -8.47 -4.49
N ALA A 269 -9.52 -9.02 -3.97
CA ALA A 269 -9.87 -8.91 -2.57
C ALA A 269 -10.11 -10.28 -1.92
N ALA A 270 -9.96 -10.34 -0.61
CA ALA A 270 -10.27 -11.53 0.20
C ALA A 270 -10.80 -11.09 1.57
N PRO A 271 -11.45 -12.01 2.34
CA PRO A 271 -11.88 -11.71 3.70
C PRO A 271 -10.74 -11.15 4.57
N GLY A 272 -11.01 -10.04 5.26
CA GLY A 272 -10.00 -9.37 6.10
C GLY A 272 -10.55 -8.74 7.36
N VAL A 273 -11.79 -9.03 7.76
CA VAL A 273 -12.40 -8.53 9.01
C VAL A 273 -12.86 -9.71 9.86
N GLY A 274 -12.51 -9.68 11.15
CA GLY A 274 -12.83 -10.73 12.11
C GLY A 274 -12.13 -12.04 11.81
N ILE A 275 -10.88 -11.98 11.35
CA ILE A 275 -10.13 -13.17 10.95
C ILE A 275 -9.45 -13.79 12.15
N VAL A 276 -9.67 -15.08 12.37
CA VAL A 276 -9.06 -15.84 13.47
C VAL A 276 -7.87 -16.63 12.95
N GLY A 277 -6.77 -16.63 13.70
CA GLY A 277 -5.51 -17.27 13.35
C GLY A 277 -4.69 -17.63 14.59
N ALA A 278 -3.64 -18.44 14.42
CA ALA A 278 -2.78 -18.83 15.53
C ALA A 278 -1.81 -17.69 15.88
N GLY A 279 -1.59 -17.46 17.17
CA GLY A 279 -0.60 -16.54 17.69
C GLY A 279 0.57 -17.26 18.36
N PRO A 280 1.66 -16.55 18.69
CA PRO A 280 2.79 -17.13 19.42
C PRO A 280 2.38 -17.77 20.74
N GLY A 281 3.17 -18.75 21.19
CA GLY A 281 2.93 -19.47 22.43
C GLY A 281 1.68 -20.36 22.40
N GLY A 282 1.13 -20.65 21.22
CA GLY A 282 -0.09 -21.45 21.06
C GLY A 282 -1.38 -20.70 21.36
N SER A 283 -1.34 -19.37 21.38
CA SER A 283 -2.53 -18.52 21.50
C SER A 283 -3.34 -18.49 20.21
N TYR A 284 -4.56 -17.95 20.28
CA TYR A 284 -5.36 -17.62 19.10
C TYR A 284 -5.70 -16.14 19.13
N LEU A 285 -5.62 -15.51 17.96
CA LEU A 285 -5.80 -14.09 17.77
C LEU A 285 -6.94 -13.85 16.81
N GLN A 286 -7.65 -12.74 17.00
CA GLN A 286 -8.57 -12.20 16.01
C GLN A 286 -8.05 -10.83 15.56
N ALA A 287 -8.00 -10.63 14.24
CA ALA A 287 -7.51 -9.39 13.67
C ALA A 287 -8.28 -8.97 12.41
N ASP A 288 -8.22 -7.67 12.15
CA ASP A 288 -8.71 -7.03 10.94
C ASP A 288 -7.49 -6.51 10.15
N GLY A 289 -7.50 -6.68 8.82
CA GLY A 289 -6.44 -6.16 7.98
C GLY A 289 -6.45 -6.66 6.54
N THR A 290 -5.68 -5.98 5.69
CA THR A 290 -5.28 -6.48 4.38
C THR A 290 -4.22 -7.60 4.48
N SER A 291 -3.54 -7.70 5.63
CA SER A 291 -2.59 -8.78 5.93
C SER A 291 -3.23 -10.18 5.86
N PRO A 292 -4.29 -10.51 6.63
CA PRO A 292 -4.96 -11.82 6.49
C PRO A 292 -5.53 -12.06 5.08
N ALA A 293 -6.04 -11.01 4.42
CA ALA A 293 -6.53 -11.12 3.05
C ALA A 293 -5.40 -11.56 2.09
N SER A 294 -4.21 -10.95 2.18
CA SER A 294 -3.04 -11.36 1.41
C SER A 294 -2.61 -12.81 1.70
N ALA A 295 -2.68 -13.22 2.98
CA ALA A 295 -2.36 -14.57 3.41
C ALA A 295 -3.27 -15.61 2.73
N PHE A 296 -4.58 -15.34 2.67
CA PHE A 296 -5.52 -16.23 1.98
C PHE A 296 -5.21 -16.36 0.49
N VAL A 297 -4.96 -15.25 -0.21
CA VAL A 297 -4.61 -15.27 -1.64
C VAL A 297 -3.28 -15.99 -1.87
N ALA A 298 -2.28 -15.80 -1.01
CA ALA A 298 -1.02 -16.56 -1.08
C ALA A 298 -1.24 -18.06 -0.88
N GLY A 299 -2.16 -18.46 0.01
CA GLY A 299 -2.61 -19.84 0.14
C GLY A 299 -3.27 -20.38 -1.13
N VAL A 300 -4.16 -19.62 -1.78
CA VAL A 300 -4.77 -20.03 -3.06
C VAL A 300 -3.71 -20.17 -4.15
N ALA A 301 -2.76 -19.22 -4.23
CA ALA A 301 -1.62 -19.33 -5.14
C ALA A 301 -0.79 -20.59 -4.86
N ALA A 302 -0.60 -20.98 -3.60
CA ALA A 302 0.08 -22.23 -3.23
C ALA A 302 -0.71 -23.48 -3.67
N LEU A 303 -2.04 -23.47 -3.56
CA LEU A 303 -2.88 -24.55 -4.10
C LEU A 303 -2.69 -24.69 -5.61
N ILE A 304 -2.68 -23.57 -6.35
CA ILE A 304 -2.46 -23.53 -7.80
C ILE A 304 -1.07 -24.05 -8.15
N ARG A 305 -0.01 -23.53 -7.51
CA ARG A 305 1.38 -23.93 -7.76
C ARG A 305 1.64 -25.41 -7.42
N SER A 306 0.93 -25.97 -6.44
CA SER A 306 1.01 -27.39 -6.12
C SER A 306 0.41 -28.27 -7.23
N ARG A 307 -0.71 -27.84 -7.81
CA ARG A 307 -1.39 -28.60 -8.87
C ARG A 307 -0.76 -28.38 -10.25
N TYR A 308 -0.27 -27.17 -10.51
CA TYR A 308 0.28 -26.72 -11.79
C TYR A 308 1.65 -26.04 -11.58
N PRO A 309 2.70 -26.80 -11.21
CA PRO A 309 3.99 -26.23 -10.81
C PRO A 309 4.74 -25.51 -11.94
N ALA A 310 4.42 -25.80 -13.20
CA ALA A 310 5.00 -25.12 -14.36
C ALA A 310 4.26 -23.83 -14.76
N LEU A 311 3.12 -23.52 -14.13
CA LEU A 311 2.31 -22.35 -14.52
C LEU A 311 3.03 -21.04 -14.13
N PRO A 312 3.38 -20.16 -15.09
CA PRO A 312 4.10 -18.93 -14.80
C PRO A 312 3.31 -18.00 -13.86
N PRO A 313 3.96 -17.12 -13.08
CA PRO A 313 3.29 -16.21 -12.15
C PRO A 313 2.16 -15.39 -12.77
N ALA A 314 2.36 -14.88 -13.98
CA ALA A 314 1.35 -14.10 -14.69
C ALA A 314 0.07 -14.92 -14.99
N LEU A 315 0.20 -16.22 -15.28
CA LEU A 315 -0.97 -17.09 -15.49
C LEU A 315 -1.61 -17.54 -14.19
N VAL A 316 -0.87 -17.56 -13.07
CA VAL A 316 -1.45 -17.73 -11.73
C VAL A 316 -2.28 -16.49 -11.37
N GLU A 317 -1.76 -15.29 -11.60
CA GLU A 317 -2.49 -14.03 -11.44
C GLU A 317 -3.74 -13.99 -12.32
N GLU A 318 -3.62 -14.36 -13.61
CA GLU A 318 -4.76 -14.43 -14.52
C GLU A 318 -5.82 -15.44 -14.05
N ALA A 319 -5.41 -16.62 -13.57
CA ALA A 319 -6.33 -17.60 -13.01
C ALA A 319 -7.11 -17.02 -11.82
N LEU A 320 -6.43 -16.32 -10.92
CA LEU A 320 -7.05 -15.67 -9.76
C LEU A 320 -8.03 -14.57 -10.19
N ILE A 321 -7.62 -13.70 -11.11
CA ILE A 321 -8.43 -12.56 -11.60
C ILE A 321 -9.67 -13.03 -12.34
N THR A 322 -9.52 -13.99 -13.26
CA THR A 322 -10.61 -14.41 -14.14
C THR A 322 -11.68 -15.23 -13.41
N SER A 323 -11.32 -15.83 -12.28
CA SER A 323 -12.19 -16.69 -11.47
C SER A 323 -12.83 -16.00 -10.26
N THR A 324 -12.60 -14.71 -10.07
CA THR A 324 -13.17 -13.96 -8.92
C THR A 324 -14.69 -14.03 -8.87
N ARG A 325 -15.23 -14.07 -7.66
CA ARG A 325 -16.66 -13.85 -7.36
C ARG A 325 -16.90 -12.40 -6.91
N HIS A 326 -18.18 -12.02 -6.74
CA HIS A 326 -18.58 -10.66 -6.34
C HIS A 326 -17.88 -9.56 -7.18
N ARG A 327 -17.80 -9.79 -8.50
CA ARG A 327 -17.09 -8.89 -9.42
C ARG A 327 -17.80 -7.54 -9.51
N PRO A 328 -17.07 -6.42 -9.55
CA PRO A 328 -17.66 -5.11 -9.81
C PRO A 328 -18.41 -5.11 -11.14
N GLN A 329 -19.54 -4.38 -11.20
CA GLN A 329 -20.33 -4.26 -12.43
C GLN A 329 -19.52 -3.65 -13.59
N ALA A 330 -18.61 -2.73 -13.29
CA ALA A 330 -17.71 -2.10 -14.26
C ALA A 330 -16.50 -2.99 -14.64
N GLY A 331 -16.43 -4.23 -14.15
CA GLY A 331 -15.32 -5.16 -14.35
C GLY A 331 -14.12 -4.96 -13.42
N TYR A 332 -13.92 -3.75 -12.89
CA TYR A 332 -12.87 -3.41 -11.94
C TYR A 332 -13.32 -2.32 -10.98
N ASP A 333 -12.92 -2.40 -9.71
CA ASP A 333 -13.12 -1.37 -8.69
C ASP A 333 -11.79 -1.12 -7.96
N PRO A 334 -11.31 0.12 -7.80
CA PRO A 334 -10.04 0.40 -7.14
C PRO A 334 -9.94 -0.06 -5.66
N GLY A 335 -11.05 -0.47 -5.06
CA GLY A 335 -11.14 -0.91 -3.67
C GLY A 335 -11.21 -2.41 -3.47
N ILE A 336 -11.62 -3.17 -4.49
CA ILE A 336 -11.69 -4.65 -4.44
C ILE A 336 -11.07 -5.33 -5.68
N GLY A 337 -10.48 -4.55 -6.58
CA GLY A 337 -9.89 -5.04 -7.83
C GLY A 337 -10.91 -5.69 -8.74
N PHE A 338 -10.60 -6.90 -9.19
CA PHE A 338 -11.48 -7.71 -10.04
C PHE A 338 -12.58 -8.47 -9.28
N GLY A 339 -12.56 -8.45 -7.95
CA GLY A 339 -13.55 -9.11 -7.09
C GLY A 339 -12.91 -9.90 -5.96
N GLU A 340 -13.72 -10.72 -5.29
CA GLU A 340 -13.28 -11.61 -4.22
C GLU A 340 -12.69 -12.91 -4.78
N VAL A 341 -11.60 -13.38 -4.17
CA VAL A 341 -10.96 -14.65 -4.52
C VAL A 341 -11.88 -15.86 -4.30
N ASP A 342 -11.87 -16.79 -5.26
CA ASP A 342 -12.54 -18.09 -5.19
C ASP A 342 -11.52 -19.18 -5.54
N ALA A 343 -11.15 -19.99 -4.55
CA ALA A 343 -10.04 -20.93 -4.66
C ALA A 343 -10.34 -22.10 -5.61
N ALA A 344 -11.56 -22.62 -5.57
CA ALA A 344 -11.94 -23.74 -6.43
C ALA A 344 -12.07 -23.29 -7.89
N ALA A 345 -12.65 -22.11 -8.12
CA ALA A 345 -12.73 -21.52 -9.44
C ALA A 345 -11.33 -21.17 -9.97
N ALA A 346 -10.43 -20.64 -9.14
CA ALA A 346 -9.07 -20.32 -9.54
C ALA A 346 -8.27 -21.56 -9.95
N LEU A 347 -8.41 -22.68 -9.23
CA LEU A 347 -7.80 -23.96 -9.61
C LEU A 347 -8.33 -24.53 -10.94
N ARG A 348 -9.62 -24.31 -11.24
CA ARG A 348 -10.22 -24.69 -12.54
C ARG A 348 -9.70 -23.79 -13.66
N ALA A 349 -9.66 -22.48 -13.44
CA ALA A 349 -9.13 -21.51 -14.40
C ALA A 349 -7.64 -21.78 -14.70
N ALA A 350 -6.84 -22.03 -13.66
CA ALA A 350 -5.44 -22.42 -13.80
C ALA A 350 -5.27 -23.72 -14.61
N GLY A 351 -6.16 -24.69 -14.46
CA GLY A 351 -6.15 -25.92 -15.26
C GLY A 351 -6.43 -25.67 -16.74
N ALA A 352 -7.37 -24.78 -17.06
CA ALA A 352 -7.63 -24.37 -18.43
C ALA A 352 -6.41 -23.65 -19.03
N LEU A 353 -5.80 -22.71 -18.29
CA LEU A 353 -4.61 -21.98 -18.71
C LEU A 353 -3.38 -22.89 -18.89
N ALA A 354 -3.22 -23.90 -18.03
CA ALA A 354 -2.16 -24.90 -18.16
C ALA A 354 -2.37 -25.84 -19.35
N ALA A 355 -3.63 -26.09 -19.74
CA ALA A 355 -3.97 -26.93 -20.90
C ALA A 355 -3.78 -26.18 -22.23
N THR A 356 -3.92 -24.86 -22.24
CA THR A 356 -3.52 -24.02 -23.37
C THR A 356 -2.01 -24.10 -23.57
N ARG A 357 -1.59 -24.93 -24.53
CA ARG A 357 -0.22 -24.87 -25.04
C ARG A 357 0.01 -23.45 -25.59
N PRO A 358 1.15 -22.79 -25.29
CA PRO A 358 1.56 -21.68 -26.14
C PRO A 358 1.58 -22.24 -27.56
N ALA A 359 0.86 -21.60 -28.48
CA ALA A 359 0.88 -21.98 -29.88
C ALA A 359 2.36 -22.15 -30.27
N ALA A 360 2.73 -23.35 -30.75
CA ALA A 360 4.08 -23.64 -31.20
C ALA A 360 4.52 -22.48 -32.11
N GLY A 361 5.47 -21.68 -31.63
CA GLY A 361 5.92 -20.46 -32.30
C GLY A 361 4.79 -19.58 -32.82
N MET A 362 4.35 -18.60 -32.03
CA MET A 362 4.06 -17.32 -32.69
C MET A 362 5.39 -16.91 -33.34
N ALA A 363 5.45 -16.99 -34.67
CA ALA A 363 6.50 -16.34 -35.43
C ALA A 363 6.65 -14.93 -34.87
N ALA A 364 7.88 -14.51 -34.58
CA ALA A 364 8.20 -13.20 -34.05
C ALA A 364 7.82 -12.12 -35.08
N ALA A 365 6.53 -11.82 -35.25
CA ALA A 365 6.03 -10.78 -36.14
C ALA A 365 4.52 -10.59 -35.99
N ARG A 366 4.06 -10.10 -34.84
CA ARG A 366 2.91 -9.20 -34.80
C ARG A 366 3.16 -8.11 -33.76
N PHE A 367 3.82 -7.05 -34.21
CA PHE A 367 3.92 -5.80 -33.48
C PHE A 367 2.55 -5.12 -33.49
N PHE A 368 2.12 -4.56 -32.35
CA PHE A 368 1.03 -3.57 -32.35
C PHE A 368 1.59 -2.29 -32.99
N GLY A 369 1.07 -1.92 -34.16
CA GLY A 369 1.50 -0.72 -34.90
C GLY A 369 2.35 -1.03 -36.15
N LYS A 370 2.78 0.03 -36.85
CA LYS A 370 3.51 -0.07 -38.11
C LYS A 370 5.01 -0.34 -37.88
N GLY A 371 5.42 -1.60 -37.93
CA GLY A 371 6.81 -2.01 -38.21
C GLY A 371 7.67 -2.45 -37.01
N ALA A 372 8.77 -3.14 -37.33
CA ALA A 372 9.76 -3.63 -36.38
C ALA A 372 10.37 -2.48 -35.57
N HIS A 373 10.59 -2.70 -34.27
CA HIS A 373 11.33 -1.75 -33.45
C HIS A 373 12.71 -1.52 -34.08
N GLY A 374 12.98 -0.30 -34.52
CA GLY A 374 14.36 0.17 -34.62
C GLY A 374 15.03 0.00 -33.25
N PRO A 375 16.37 -0.09 -33.19
CA PRO A 375 17.09 -0.22 -31.92
C PRO A 375 16.55 0.82 -30.94
N ILE A 376 16.27 0.40 -29.70
CA ILE A 376 15.80 1.29 -28.64
C ILE A 376 16.72 2.49 -28.63
N GLN A 377 16.25 3.61 -29.15
CA GLN A 377 16.97 4.87 -29.10
C GLN A 377 16.86 5.32 -27.65
N VAL A 378 17.84 4.95 -26.83
CA VAL A 378 18.06 5.58 -25.55
C VAL A 378 18.40 7.03 -25.89
N VAL A 379 17.37 7.88 -25.84
CA VAL A 379 17.55 9.33 -25.97
C VAL A 379 18.38 9.76 -24.78
N HIS A 380 19.69 9.76 -24.96
CA HIS A 380 20.60 10.49 -24.10
C HIS A 380 20.22 11.95 -24.29
N ARG A 381 19.43 12.49 -23.36
CA ARG A 381 19.22 13.93 -23.35
C ARG A 381 20.56 14.54 -22.99
N ASP A 382 21.09 15.31 -23.93
CA ASP A 382 22.35 16.00 -23.78
C ASP A 382 22.30 16.88 -22.51
N GLU A 383 22.98 16.43 -21.46
CA GLU A 383 22.99 17.08 -20.15
C GLU A 383 23.45 18.55 -20.28
N THR A 384 24.26 18.86 -21.30
CA THR A 384 24.72 20.21 -21.60
C THR A 384 23.59 21.13 -22.07
N ARG A 385 22.65 20.63 -22.90
CA ARG A 385 21.47 21.38 -23.32
C ARG A 385 20.51 21.62 -22.17
N ILE A 386 20.30 20.62 -21.31
CA ILE A 386 19.46 20.76 -20.12
C ILE A 386 20.06 21.81 -19.18
N ALA A 387 21.37 21.76 -18.93
CA ALA A 387 22.06 22.74 -18.11
C ALA A 387 21.98 24.17 -18.70
N ALA A 388 22.14 24.31 -20.03
CA ALA A 388 22.05 25.59 -20.71
C ALA A 388 20.64 26.21 -20.65
N GLU A 389 19.60 25.41 -20.94
CA GLU A 389 18.21 25.87 -20.88
C GLU A 389 17.80 26.22 -19.44
N SER A 390 18.24 25.42 -18.47
CA SER A 390 18.03 25.70 -17.04
C SER A 390 18.73 26.98 -16.60
N GLY A 391 19.97 27.20 -17.04
CA GLY A 391 20.72 28.42 -16.78
C GLY A 391 20.05 29.67 -17.36
N LEU A 392 19.51 29.57 -18.58
CA LEU A 392 18.79 30.66 -19.23
C LEU A 392 17.49 31.01 -18.47
N ALA A 393 16.76 30.00 -18.00
CA ALA A 393 15.55 30.20 -17.20
C ALA A 393 15.85 30.89 -15.86
N VAL A 394 16.94 30.50 -15.18
CA VAL A 394 17.38 31.15 -13.93
C VAL A 394 17.80 32.60 -14.19
N ALA A 395 18.55 32.87 -15.26
CA ALA A 395 18.95 34.22 -15.64
C ALA A 395 17.74 35.13 -15.95
N ALA A 396 16.75 34.60 -16.67
CA ALA A 396 15.51 35.31 -16.95
C ALA A 396 14.72 35.62 -15.66
N GLY A 397 14.63 34.66 -14.74
CA GLY A 397 14.00 34.86 -13.42
C GLY A 397 14.69 35.94 -12.59
N LEU A 398 16.02 35.94 -12.55
CA LEU A 398 16.80 36.98 -11.86
C LEU A 398 16.63 38.35 -12.51
N GLY A 399 16.63 38.42 -13.85
CA GLY A 399 16.38 39.66 -14.58
C GLY A 399 15.00 40.25 -14.27
N PHE A 400 13.97 39.40 -14.18
CA PHE A 400 12.62 39.82 -13.80
C PHE A 400 12.57 40.38 -12.37
N LEU A 401 13.25 39.74 -11.41
CA LEU A 401 13.33 40.24 -10.03
C LEU A 401 14.05 41.60 -9.94
N ILE A 402 15.14 41.78 -10.69
CA ILE A 402 15.85 43.06 -10.76
C ILE A 402 14.96 44.15 -11.35
N ALA A 403 14.19 43.85 -12.39
CA ALA A 403 13.23 44.79 -12.99
C ALA A 403 12.14 45.22 -11.99
N LEU A 404 11.62 44.29 -11.18
CA LEU A 404 10.65 44.60 -10.13
C LEU A 404 11.24 45.52 -9.04
N VAL A 405 12.49 45.28 -8.63
CA VAL A 405 13.18 46.16 -7.67
C VAL A 405 13.37 47.57 -8.26
N TRP A 406 13.78 47.67 -9.52
CA TRP A 406 13.91 48.95 -10.22
C TRP A 406 12.60 49.71 -10.36
N LEU A 407 11.51 49.02 -10.71
CA LEU A 407 10.16 49.58 -10.73
C LEU A 407 9.74 50.10 -9.34
N GLY A 408 10.06 49.35 -8.28
CA GLY A 408 9.83 49.79 -6.91
C GLY A 408 10.61 51.05 -6.52
N VAL A 409 11.86 51.17 -6.96
CA VAL A 409 12.69 52.37 -6.74
C VAL A 409 12.14 53.58 -7.50
N LEU A 410 11.74 53.40 -8.76
CA LEU A 410 11.14 54.46 -9.59
C LEU A 410 9.80 54.93 -9.02
N ALA A 411 8.94 54.00 -8.57
CA ALA A 411 7.69 54.32 -7.89
C ALA A 411 7.93 55.15 -6.62
N ARG A 412 8.92 54.77 -5.79
CA ARG A 412 9.28 55.52 -4.58
C ARG A 412 9.83 56.92 -4.88
N ARG A 413 10.57 57.11 -5.98
CA ARG A 413 11.03 58.44 -6.43
C ARG A 413 9.86 59.31 -6.88
N SER A 414 8.95 58.77 -7.68
CA SER A 414 7.76 59.50 -8.18
C SER A 414 6.82 59.99 -7.08
N VAL A 415 6.72 59.25 -5.97
CA VAL A 415 5.91 59.64 -4.80
C VAL A 415 6.61 60.73 -3.98
N ARG A 416 7.95 60.75 -3.99
CA ARG A 416 8.74 61.78 -3.30
C ARG A 416 8.65 63.14 -4.00
N ASP A 417 8.63 63.15 -5.34
CA ASP A 417 8.52 64.38 -6.13
C ASP A 417 7.12 65.02 -6.04
N ARG A 418 6.07 64.21 -5.90
CA ARG A 418 4.68 64.70 -5.74
C ARG A 418 4.37 65.32 -4.37
N ARG A 419 5.27 65.20 -3.38
CA ARG A 419 5.11 65.81 -2.05
C ARG A 419 5.91 67.12 -1.87
N GLY A 420 6.59 67.60 -2.92
CA GLY A 420 7.53 68.74 -2.84
C GLY A 420 7.12 70.06 -3.50
N GLY A 421 5.93 70.19 -4.10
CA GLY A 421 5.58 71.39 -4.88
C GLY A 421 4.20 71.95 -4.61
N SER A 422 4.13 73.02 -3.80
CA SER A 422 2.93 73.79 -3.48
C SER A 422 2.84 75.06 -4.36
N SER A 423 1.82 75.15 -5.23
CA SER A 423 1.08 76.34 -5.79
C SER A 423 1.89 77.53 -6.40
N PRO A 424 1.33 78.54 -7.14
CA PRO A 424 -0.09 78.91 -7.35
C PRO A 424 -0.52 79.37 -8.80
N VAL A 425 -1.84 79.53 -8.94
CA VAL A 425 -2.69 80.41 -9.79
C VAL A 425 -2.02 81.45 -10.72
N ARG A 426 -2.44 81.54 -12.01
CA ARG A 426 -2.77 82.82 -12.71
C ARG A 426 -3.59 82.65 -14.00
N ALA A 427 -4.36 83.71 -14.26
CA ALA A 427 -5.50 83.93 -15.16
C ALA A 427 -5.24 84.01 -16.69
N SER A 428 -6.37 83.90 -17.42
CA SER A 428 -6.61 84.12 -18.85
C SER A 428 -6.35 85.55 -19.35
N PRO A 429 -6.39 85.77 -20.67
CA PRO A 429 -7.35 86.74 -21.22
C PRO A 429 -8.10 86.27 -22.49
N ALA A 430 -9.07 87.09 -22.89
CA ALA A 430 -10.30 86.79 -23.62
C ALA A 430 -10.35 87.27 -25.08
N GLY A 431 -11.40 86.84 -25.79
CA GLY A 431 -12.02 87.47 -26.97
C GLY A 431 -13.25 86.64 -27.41
N GLN A 432 -14.49 87.05 -27.09
CA GLN A 432 -15.46 87.82 -27.93
C GLN A 432 -15.98 87.03 -29.16
N TYR A 433 -17.27 86.87 -29.50
CA TYR A 433 -18.57 87.50 -29.19
C TYR A 433 -19.70 86.49 -29.51
N GLY A 434 -20.91 86.66 -28.93
CA GLY A 434 -22.14 86.06 -29.46
C GLY A 434 -23.25 85.89 -28.43
N SER A 435 -24.12 86.90 -28.30
CA SER A 435 -25.27 86.97 -27.39
C SER A 435 -26.59 86.76 -28.13
N VAL A 436 -27.48 85.87 -27.67
CA VAL A 436 -28.95 86.03 -27.72
C VAL A 436 -29.60 85.23 -26.58
N ALA A 437 -30.56 85.85 -25.90
CA ALA A 437 -31.37 85.31 -24.80
C ALA A 437 -32.79 84.90 -25.26
N GLY A 438 -33.51 84.13 -24.42
CA GLY A 438 -34.96 83.84 -24.54
C GLY A 438 -35.24 82.32 -24.65
N GLN A 439 -35.72 81.55 -23.66
CA GLN A 439 -36.93 81.60 -22.80
C GLN A 439 -38.18 80.91 -23.41
N TYR A 440 -38.78 80.01 -22.60
CA TYR A 440 -40.10 79.33 -22.65
C TYR A 440 -40.35 78.12 -23.57
N GLY A 441 -41.01 77.09 -22.99
CA GLY A 441 -41.90 76.19 -23.73
C GLY A 441 -42.03 74.74 -23.22
N SER A 442 -42.97 74.50 -22.30
CA SER A 442 -43.67 73.23 -22.00
C SER A 442 -44.31 72.60 -23.27
N VAL A 443 -44.63 71.30 -23.40
CA VAL A 443 -45.73 70.51 -22.78
C VAL A 443 -45.58 69.01 -23.12
N ALA A 444 -46.24 68.20 -22.29
CA ALA A 444 -46.43 66.75 -22.12
C ALA A 444 -46.89 65.82 -23.27
N GLY A 445 -46.73 64.51 -22.99
CA GLY A 445 -47.60 63.35 -23.31
C GLY A 445 -47.02 62.08 -22.63
N GLN A 446 -47.54 61.54 -21.51
CA GLN A 446 -48.68 60.58 -21.32
C GLN A 446 -48.65 59.35 -22.25
N HIS A 447 -48.91 58.07 -21.90
CA HIS A 447 -49.18 57.19 -20.74
C HIS A 447 -48.94 55.75 -21.30
N GLY A 448 -48.75 54.61 -20.60
CA GLY A 448 -48.93 54.16 -19.21
C GLY A 448 -48.27 52.76 -19.04
N SER A 449 -47.89 52.38 -17.82
CA SER A 449 -48.55 51.42 -16.89
C SER A 449 -48.37 49.94 -17.28
N ALA A 450 -47.94 48.98 -16.44
CA ALA A 450 -47.91 48.81 -14.98
C ALA A 450 -46.64 47.99 -14.59
N GLY A 451 -45.97 48.11 -13.44
CA GLY A 451 -46.41 48.08 -12.03
C GLY A 451 -45.94 46.73 -11.44
N GLY A 452 -44.82 46.63 -10.70
CA GLY A 452 -44.68 46.86 -9.24
C GLY A 452 -44.40 45.50 -8.54
N GLN A 453 -43.67 45.31 -7.43
CA GLN A 453 -43.21 46.16 -6.33
C GLN A 453 -42.19 45.40 -5.42
N TYR A 454 -41.22 46.15 -4.88
CA TYR A 454 -40.59 46.20 -3.52
C TYR A 454 -40.27 44.91 -2.71
N GLY A 455 -39.24 44.86 -1.85
CA GLY A 455 -38.48 45.94 -1.20
C GLY A 455 -37.29 45.47 -0.36
N SER A 456 -36.66 46.45 0.29
CA SER A 456 -35.35 46.41 0.96
C SER A 456 -35.43 46.22 2.48
N GLY A 457 -34.31 45.86 3.12
CA GLY A 457 -33.88 46.53 4.37
C GLY A 457 -33.40 45.67 5.54
N GLY A 458 -32.23 46.05 6.09
CA GLY A 458 -31.83 45.93 7.51
C GLY A 458 -31.19 44.59 7.95
N GLN A 459 -30.32 44.50 8.96
CA GLN A 459 -29.66 45.47 9.83
C GLN A 459 -28.60 44.72 10.68
N TYR A 460 -27.68 45.50 11.27
CA TYR A 460 -26.48 45.21 12.08
C TYR A 460 -26.57 44.21 13.26
N GLY A 461 -25.41 43.67 13.66
CA GLY A 461 -25.14 43.32 15.07
C GLY A 461 -23.89 42.46 15.38
N SER A 462 -22.84 43.12 15.93
CA SER A 462 -21.95 42.67 17.05
C SER A 462 -21.16 41.34 16.92
N GLY A 463 -19.85 41.20 17.18
CA GLY A 463 -18.85 41.97 17.93
C GLY A 463 -17.87 40.98 18.62
N GLY A 464 -16.56 41.28 18.64
CA GLY A 464 -15.50 40.54 19.39
C GLY A 464 -14.24 40.21 18.57
N GLN A 465 -13.32 41.17 18.30
CA GLN A 465 -12.05 41.49 19.02
C GLN A 465 -10.99 40.36 19.06
N TYR A 466 -9.66 40.56 19.09
CA TYR A 466 -8.62 41.45 18.52
C TYR A 466 -7.27 40.84 18.99
N GLY A 467 -6.17 41.04 18.25
CA GLY A 467 -4.78 40.85 18.73
C GLY A 467 -3.89 40.13 17.70
N SER A 468 -3.19 40.75 16.74
CA SER A 468 -2.13 41.79 16.76
C SER A 468 -0.75 41.34 17.24
N GLY A 469 0.16 41.19 16.27
CA GLY A 469 1.61 41.48 16.34
C GLY A 469 2.49 40.33 16.85
N GLY A 470 3.68 40.06 16.33
CA GLY A 470 4.47 40.65 15.25
C GLY A 470 5.88 40.06 15.27
N GLN A 471 6.63 40.29 14.19
CA GLN A 471 8.09 40.16 14.01
C GLN A 471 8.73 38.77 13.97
N TYR A 472 9.31 38.43 12.81
CA TYR A 472 10.60 37.74 12.75
C TYR A 472 11.55 38.50 11.83
N GLY A 473 12.69 38.86 12.40
CA GLY A 473 13.77 39.60 11.79
C GLY A 473 14.65 38.76 10.88
N SER A 474 15.34 39.46 9.99
CA SER A 474 16.40 38.99 9.13
C SER A 474 17.70 38.73 9.92
N GLY A 475 18.42 37.69 9.52
CA GLY A 475 19.84 37.50 9.84
C GLY A 475 20.40 36.38 8.98
N GLY A 476 21.08 36.72 7.89
CA GLY A 476 21.69 35.76 6.97
C GLY A 476 23.12 35.38 7.35
N GLN A 477 23.61 34.30 6.75
CA GLN A 477 24.93 34.16 6.09
C GLN A 477 25.27 32.68 5.95
N TYR A 478 25.32 32.16 4.73
CA TYR A 478 26.06 30.94 4.41
C TYR A 478 27.25 31.33 3.54
N GLY A 479 28.44 31.16 4.11
CA GLY A 479 29.73 31.25 3.42
C GLY A 479 29.98 30.00 2.57
N ALA A 480 30.69 30.24 1.47
CA ALA A 480 31.06 29.30 0.42
C ALA A 480 32.18 28.32 0.82
N GLY A 481 32.31 27.24 0.05
CA GLY A 481 33.61 26.63 -0.25
C GLY A 481 33.65 25.09 -0.12
N GLY A 482 33.84 24.40 -1.25
CA GLY A 482 34.17 22.97 -1.27
C GLY A 482 34.14 22.40 -2.69
N GLN A 483 35.31 22.40 -3.34
CA GLN A 483 35.58 22.00 -4.72
C GLN A 483 35.30 20.51 -4.97
N TYR A 484 34.71 20.18 -6.13
CA TYR A 484 34.74 18.83 -6.70
C TYR A 484 35.91 18.72 -7.67
N GLY A 485 36.90 17.91 -7.30
CA GLY A 485 38.00 17.51 -8.16
C GLY A 485 37.56 16.43 -9.15
N ALA A 486 38.00 16.59 -10.40
CA ALA A 486 37.84 15.68 -11.51
C ALA A 486 38.80 14.48 -11.43
N GLY A 487 38.43 13.38 -12.12
CA GLY A 487 39.39 12.46 -12.73
C GLY A 487 39.43 11.04 -12.16
N GLY A 488 38.90 10.08 -12.93
CA GLY A 488 39.08 8.65 -12.69
C GLY A 488 38.61 7.85 -13.90
N GLN A 489 39.56 7.51 -14.78
CA GLN A 489 39.37 6.85 -16.07
C GLN A 489 38.87 5.41 -15.94
N TYR A 490 37.99 5.02 -16.87
CA TYR A 490 37.60 3.62 -17.12
C TYR A 490 38.68 2.94 -17.95
N GLY A 491 39.27 1.87 -17.42
CA GLY A 491 40.11 0.93 -18.17
C GLY A 491 39.28 -0.27 -18.62
N ALA A 492 39.19 -0.45 -19.94
CA ALA A 492 38.68 -1.64 -20.60
C ALA A 492 39.83 -2.61 -20.91
N GLY A 493 39.57 -3.93 -20.87
CA GLY A 493 40.37 -4.93 -21.60
C GLY A 493 40.63 -6.25 -20.86
N GLY A 494 40.27 -7.37 -21.50
CA GLY A 494 40.67 -8.74 -21.14
C GLY A 494 39.52 -9.75 -21.22
N GLN A 495 39.03 -10.11 -22.42
CA GLN A 495 39.41 -11.29 -23.23
C GLN A 495 38.96 -12.65 -22.69
N TYR A 496 38.12 -13.29 -23.52
CA TYR A 496 37.66 -14.67 -23.48
C TYR A 496 38.73 -15.64 -24.05
N GLY A 497 38.77 -16.83 -23.46
CA GLY A 497 39.41 -18.07 -23.91
C GLY A 497 39.42 -19.00 -22.69
N GLY A 498 38.68 -20.10 -22.61
CA GLY A 498 38.55 -21.18 -23.59
C GLY A 498 39.45 -22.29 -23.09
N ASP A 499 38.90 -23.28 -22.38
CA ASP A 499 39.54 -24.59 -22.28
C ASP A 499 38.52 -25.68 -21.90
N ASP A 500 38.44 -26.65 -22.80
CA ASP A 500 37.79 -27.93 -22.66
C ASP A 500 38.62 -28.84 -21.73
N GLY A 501 37.94 -29.54 -20.83
CA GLY A 501 38.59 -30.47 -19.91
C GLY A 501 37.66 -31.61 -19.53
N GLN A 502 37.46 -32.54 -20.47
CA GLN A 502 36.93 -33.87 -20.20
C GLN A 502 37.89 -34.63 -19.28
N SER A 503 37.39 -35.13 -18.14
CA SER A 503 37.96 -36.31 -17.47
C SER A 503 36.83 -37.08 -16.80
N GLY A 504 36.53 -38.26 -17.33
CA GLY A 504 35.53 -39.15 -16.77
C GLY A 504 36.01 -39.87 -15.51
N GLN A 505 35.06 -40.43 -14.76
CA GLN A 505 35.22 -41.71 -14.10
C GLN A 505 33.88 -42.48 -14.05
N PRO A 506 33.90 -43.81 -14.16
CA PRO A 506 32.72 -44.68 -14.13
C PRO A 506 32.48 -45.31 -12.75
N GLY A 507 31.20 -45.63 -12.47
CA GLY A 507 30.79 -46.97 -12.05
C GLY A 507 30.89 -47.42 -10.58
N MET A 508 29.71 -47.77 -10.05
CA MET A 508 29.39 -48.90 -9.14
C MET A 508 29.70 -48.82 -7.63
N GLY A 509 28.61 -48.87 -6.84
CA GLY A 509 28.27 -50.04 -6.03
C GLY A 509 28.92 -50.18 -4.64
N LEU A 510 28.21 -49.73 -3.60
CA LEU A 510 27.61 -50.52 -2.51
C LEU A 510 26.83 -49.60 -1.58
#